data_AF-A0A1Q9PG47-F1
#
_entry.id   AF-A0A1Q9PG47-F1
#
_cell.length_a   1.000
_cell.length_b   1.000
_cell.length_c   1.000
_cell.angle_alpha   90.00
_cell.angle_beta   90.00
_cell.angle_gamma   90.00
#
_symmetry.space_group_name_H-M   'P 1'
#
loop_
_entity.id
_entity.type
_entity.pdbx_description
1 polymer ?
#
loop_
_entity_poly.entity_id
_entity_poly.type
_entity_poly.pdbx_seq_one_letter_code
_entity_poly.pdbx_strand_id
1 'polypeptide(L)'
;MNETSKEANENVEQRAMISSAGSLKESEDRVKISGAGNISGGIIPKFVKVSGAGKISGDFKCHGIKSSGSLKGEGNLTSLGTVRSSGSFGIAGGLVSESSAKFSGSARVGQDANILGPVKTSGSFKVGGDLTGSSDVKFSGSARIDGETTVQGFTKASGSLKVGKSLQSNEGFKTSGSVGVGGNLLSQKDVTVVGAANVKGNLVGENVLLGFRGWRRWINMRPFGGRHLYKVGGSLFAKNSVDVKRTSVAGDVKGYDVYIGRRSEVGGKIYYVNSLRVKRSAKLTGEPIQINAEELKL
;
A
#
# COMPACT_ATOMS: atom_id res chain seq x y z
N MET A 1 43.22 31.67 -10.76
CA MET A 1 44.13 30.85 -9.95
C MET A 1 43.87 31.14 -8.49
N ASN A 2 43.12 30.36 -7.73
CA ASN A 2 42.02 29.41 -7.95
C ASN A 2 41.49 29.26 -6.51
N GLU A 3 40.24 29.63 -6.24
CA GLU A 3 39.20 28.61 -6.09
C GLU A 3 39.63 27.47 -5.16
N THR A 4 39.65 27.70 -3.84
CA THR A 4 39.54 26.60 -2.84
C THR A 4 39.00 27.05 -1.47
N SER A 5 38.55 28.30 -1.29
CA SER A 5 37.92 28.77 -0.03
C SER A 5 36.39 28.61 0.01
N LYS A 6 35.80 27.89 -0.95
CA LYS A 6 34.38 27.52 -0.97
C LYS A 6 34.26 26.00 -1.13
N GLU A 7 34.42 25.25 -0.04
CA GLU A 7 33.85 23.89 0.12
C GLU A 7 34.27 23.31 1.48
N ALA A 8 33.77 23.91 2.56
CA ALA A 8 33.76 23.28 3.89
C ALA A 8 32.54 23.77 4.68
N ASN A 9 31.38 23.82 4.02
CA ASN A 9 30.09 23.81 4.72
C ASN A 9 29.63 22.35 4.78
N GLU A 10 30.39 21.50 5.48
CA GLU A 10 29.83 20.25 5.98
C GLU A 10 28.83 20.63 7.07
N ASN A 11 27.54 20.50 6.75
CA ASN A 11 26.47 20.45 7.74
C ASN A 11 26.89 19.48 8.84
N VAL A 12 27.32 19.98 10.00
CA VAL A 12 27.51 19.17 11.20
C VAL A 12 26.11 18.77 11.64
N GLU A 13 25.57 17.72 11.02
CA GLU A 13 24.29 17.16 11.43
C GLU A 13 24.42 16.77 12.91
N GLN A 14 23.63 17.40 13.78
CA GLN A 14 23.77 17.28 15.23
C GLN A 14 23.61 15.81 15.64
N ARG A 15 24.61 15.25 16.34
CA ARG A 15 24.51 13.88 16.87
C ARG A 15 23.37 13.80 17.89
N ALA A 16 22.57 12.74 17.80
CA ALA A 16 21.52 12.54 18.77
C ALA A 16 22.13 12.14 20.13
N MET A 17 21.63 12.74 21.20
CA MET A 17 21.90 12.32 22.56
C MET A 17 20.99 11.17 22.92
N ILE A 18 21.53 10.18 23.64
CA ILE A 18 20.78 8.98 24.04
C ILE A 18 20.89 8.84 25.55
N SER A 19 19.75 8.77 26.22
CA SER A 19 19.66 8.39 27.62
C SER A 19 18.79 7.16 27.78
N SER A 20 19.08 6.35 28.79
CA SER A 20 18.29 5.15 29.10
C SER A 20 18.21 4.97 30.60
N ALA A 21 17.02 4.76 31.13
CA ALA A 21 16.80 4.35 32.52
C ALA A 21 17.01 2.83 32.71
N GLY A 22 17.39 2.10 31.66
CA GLY A 22 17.76 0.69 31.71
C GLY A 22 19.19 0.47 31.22
N SER A 23 19.39 -0.52 30.34
CA SER A 23 20.70 -0.75 29.70
C SER A 23 20.82 0.02 28.39
N LEU A 24 21.90 0.77 28.27
CA LEU A 24 22.39 1.33 27.02
C LEU A 24 23.70 0.62 26.67
N LYS A 25 23.76 -0.04 25.52
CA LYS A 25 24.99 -0.66 25.01
C LYS A 25 25.29 -0.08 23.65
N GLU A 26 26.45 0.52 23.52
CA GLU A 26 26.96 1.03 22.25
C GLU A 26 28.16 0.18 21.81
N SER A 27 28.11 -0.28 20.57
CA SER A 27 29.23 -0.88 19.87
C SER A 27 29.56 -0.03 18.64
N GLU A 28 30.55 -0.44 17.87
CA GLU A 28 30.98 0.25 16.65
C GLU A 28 29.81 0.45 15.68
N ASP A 29 29.05 -0.61 15.38
CA ASP A 29 27.96 -0.54 14.37
C ASP A 29 26.55 -0.39 14.93
N ARG A 30 26.37 -0.43 16.27
CA ARG A 30 25.04 -0.57 16.87
C ARG A 30 24.89 0.16 18.18
N VAL A 31 23.72 0.78 18.36
CA VAL A 31 23.24 1.21 19.66
C VAL A 31 22.05 0.34 20.08
N LYS A 32 22.11 -0.24 21.27
CA LYS A 32 21.03 -1.03 21.87
C LYS A 32 20.50 -0.34 23.13
N ILE A 33 19.21 -0.07 23.12
CA ILE A 33 18.45 0.47 24.25
C ILE A 33 17.52 -0.64 24.78
N SER A 34 17.72 -1.06 26.02
CA SER A 34 16.80 -1.98 26.72
C SER A 34 16.28 -1.29 27.98
N GLY A 35 14.96 -1.10 28.08
CA GLY A 35 14.34 -0.28 29.11
C GLY A 35 13.67 0.96 28.51
N ALA A 36 13.46 2.00 29.30
CA ALA A 36 12.96 3.29 28.82
C ALA A 36 14.14 4.16 28.36
N GLY A 37 14.21 4.50 27.08
CA GLY A 37 15.24 5.37 26.52
C GLY A 37 14.68 6.57 25.79
N ASN A 38 15.38 7.68 25.90
CA ASN A 38 15.11 8.91 25.16
C ASN A 38 16.26 9.14 24.19
N ILE A 39 15.91 9.42 22.94
CA ILE A 39 16.81 9.82 21.88
C ILE A 39 16.41 11.26 21.53
N SER A 40 17.34 12.20 21.58
CA SER A 40 17.07 13.54 21.05
C SER A 40 16.95 13.49 19.53
N GLY A 41 16.43 14.54 18.91
CA GLY A 41 16.59 14.74 17.47
C GLY A 41 18.06 14.77 17.10
N GLY A 42 18.35 14.41 15.85
CA GLY A 42 19.71 14.33 15.32
C GLY A 42 20.03 12.97 14.70
N ILE A 43 21.32 12.65 14.68
CA ILE A 43 21.83 11.52 13.91
C ILE A 43 22.52 10.49 14.77
N ILE A 44 22.20 9.23 14.51
CA ILE A 44 22.97 8.07 14.96
C ILE A 44 23.36 7.29 13.70
N PRO A 45 24.59 7.41 13.19
CA PRO A 45 25.04 6.73 11.97
C PRO A 45 25.28 5.22 12.19
N LYS A 46 24.51 4.61 13.08
CA LYS A 46 24.60 3.22 13.51
C LYS A 46 23.23 2.57 13.46
N PHE A 47 23.20 1.25 13.55
CA PHE A 47 21.95 0.51 13.68
C PHE A 47 21.37 0.68 15.09
N VAL A 48 20.13 1.14 15.21
CA VAL A 48 19.46 1.37 16.49
C VAL A 48 18.51 0.22 16.81
N LYS A 49 18.73 -0.44 17.95
CA LYS A 49 17.85 -1.48 18.48
C LYS A 49 17.17 -1.01 19.76
N VAL A 50 15.85 -0.91 19.74
CA VAL A 50 15.03 -0.57 20.91
C VAL A 50 14.23 -1.80 21.33
N SER A 51 14.61 -2.38 22.46
CA SER A 51 13.90 -3.55 23.02
C SER A 51 12.81 -3.18 24.02
N GLY A 52 12.91 -2.01 24.68
CA GLY A 52 11.91 -1.52 25.63
C GLY A 52 11.06 -0.38 25.06
N ALA A 53 10.89 0.70 25.82
CA ALA A 53 10.21 1.91 25.38
C ALA A 53 11.25 2.94 24.90
N GLY A 54 11.14 3.41 23.65
CA GLY A 54 11.97 4.46 23.09
C GLY A 54 11.13 5.69 22.78
N LYS A 55 11.59 6.87 23.19
CA LYS A 55 11.06 8.16 22.76
C LYS A 55 12.10 8.89 21.92
N ILE A 56 11.73 9.39 20.75
CA ILE A 56 12.57 10.23 19.89
C ILE A 56 11.97 11.64 19.90
N SER A 57 12.73 12.61 20.40
CA SER A 57 12.26 14.00 20.55
C SER A 57 12.82 14.84 19.40
N GLY A 58 12.10 14.93 18.29
CA GLY A 58 12.50 15.63 17.06
C GLY A 58 12.82 14.69 15.88
N ASP A 59 13.41 15.26 14.85
CA ASP A 59 13.77 14.56 13.62
C ASP A 59 14.98 13.65 13.84
N PHE A 60 14.94 12.43 13.35
CA PHE A 60 15.92 11.41 13.65
C PHE A 60 16.40 10.66 12.41
N LYS A 61 17.71 10.61 12.22
CA LYS A 61 18.35 9.90 11.10
C LYS A 61 19.25 8.79 11.63
N CYS A 62 19.11 7.59 11.06
CA CYS A 62 19.95 6.46 11.44
C CYS A 62 20.28 5.51 10.29
N HIS A 63 21.25 4.61 10.51
CA HIS A 63 21.58 3.58 9.51
C HIS A 63 20.50 2.50 9.44
N GLY A 64 19.70 2.29 10.48
CA GLY A 64 18.64 1.29 10.48
C GLY A 64 18.03 1.15 11.85
N ILE A 65 16.79 0.68 11.92
CA ILE A 65 16.09 0.58 13.20
C ILE A 65 15.38 -0.76 13.37
N LYS A 66 15.54 -1.34 14.55
CA LYS A 66 14.76 -2.49 15.02
C LYS A 66 14.11 -2.15 16.35
N SER A 67 12.80 -1.97 16.35
CA SER A 67 12.00 -1.87 17.57
C SER A 67 11.30 -3.19 17.86
N SER A 68 11.46 -3.71 19.08
CA SER A 68 10.70 -4.87 19.56
C SER A 68 9.70 -4.51 20.65
N GLY A 69 9.88 -3.37 21.33
CA GLY A 69 8.95 -2.82 22.32
C GLY A 69 8.10 -1.69 21.74
N SER A 70 8.05 -0.55 22.43
CA SER A 70 7.32 0.63 21.98
C SER A 70 8.29 1.71 21.53
N LEU A 71 8.18 2.21 20.30
CA LEU A 71 8.94 3.35 19.82
C LEU A 71 7.96 4.47 19.45
N LYS A 72 8.16 5.65 20.03
CA LYS A 72 7.42 6.87 19.71
C LYS A 72 8.39 7.97 19.26
N GLY A 73 8.21 8.54 18.08
CA GLY A 73 8.95 9.69 17.59
C GLY A 73 8.04 10.88 17.33
N GLU A 74 8.47 12.06 17.77
CA GLU A 74 7.73 13.31 17.58
C GLU A 74 8.00 13.96 16.21
N GLY A 75 9.20 13.78 15.65
CA GLY A 75 9.58 14.28 14.34
C GLY A 75 9.56 13.24 13.23
N ASN A 76 10.30 13.51 12.17
CA ASN A 76 10.53 12.64 11.02
C ASN A 76 11.54 11.52 11.36
N LEU A 77 11.39 10.35 10.75
CA LEU A 77 12.38 9.28 10.81
C LEU A 77 12.97 9.00 9.43
N THR A 78 14.29 9.20 9.30
CA THR A 78 15.05 8.82 8.10
C THR A 78 15.96 7.65 8.41
N SER A 79 15.78 6.53 7.71
CA SER A 79 16.58 5.31 7.86
C SER A 79 17.30 4.99 6.55
N LEU A 80 18.63 5.02 6.55
CA LEU A 80 19.44 4.63 5.38
C LEU A 80 19.33 3.11 5.10
N GLY A 81 18.96 2.34 6.12
CA GLY A 81 18.79 0.90 6.05
C GLY A 81 17.39 0.49 6.45
N THR A 82 17.26 -0.76 6.88
CA THR A 82 15.95 -1.37 7.08
C THR A 82 15.28 -0.89 8.37
N VAL A 83 13.97 -0.60 8.27
CA VAL A 83 13.09 -0.32 9.42
C VAL A 83 12.33 -1.60 9.79
N ARG A 84 12.48 -2.11 11.01
CA ARG A 84 11.71 -3.25 11.51
C ARG A 84 11.04 -2.90 12.83
N SER A 85 9.74 -3.14 12.93
CA SER A 85 9.06 -3.16 14.23
C SER A 85 8.18 -4.38 14.40
N SER A 86 8.36 -5.05 15.54
CA SER A 86 7.45 -6.12 15.98
C SER A 86 6.50 -5.70 17.09
N GLY A 87 6.75 -4.57 17.75
CA GLY A 87 5.89 -4.03 18.81
C GLY A 87 5.06 -2.85 18.34
N SER A 88 4.99 -1.79 19.15
CA SER A 88 4.33 -0.53 18.79
C SER A 88 5.34 0.43 18.18
N PHE A 89 5.04 0.97 17.01
CA PHE A 89 5.87 1.95 16.31
C PHE A 89 4.99 3.14 15.95
N GLY A 90 5.30 4.32 16.48
CA GLY A 90 4.56 5.55 16.20
C GLY A 90 5.53 6.65 15.87
N ILE A 91 5.44 7.22 14.68
CA ILE A 91 6.18 8.42 14.29
C ILE A 91 5.13 9.47 13.94
N ALA A 92 5.18 10.64 14.54
CA ALA A 92 4.23 11.72 14.27
C ALA A 92 4.54 12.44 12.95
N GLY A 93 5.83 12.50 12.55
CA GLY A 93 6.26 12.98 11.24
C GLY A 93 6.16 11.92 10.14
N GLY A 94 6.95 12.14 9.09
CA GLY A 94 7.13 11.24 7.97
C GLY A 94 8.13 10.11 8.25
N LEU A 95 8.06 9.07 7.44
CA LEU A 95 8.99 7.94 7.45
C LEU A 95 9.70 7.84 6.11
N VAL A 96 11.03 7.90 6.11
CA VAL A 96 11.87 7.60 4.95
C VAL A 96 12.72 6.37 5.24
N SER A 97 12.72 5.41 4.33
CA SER A 97 13.58 4.22 4.40
C SER A 97 14.21 3.95 3.04
N GLU A 98 15.54 4.07 2.94
CA GLU A 98 16.27 3.78 1.70
C GLU A 98 16.41 2.28 1.42
N SER A 99 16.04 1.44 2.38
CA SER A 99 15.95 -0.02 2.23
C SER A 99 14.51 -0.49 2.49
N SER A 100 14.33 -1.67 3.08
CA SER A 100 13.01 -2.27 3.34
C SER A 100 12.35 -1.78 4.63
N ALA A 101 11.02 -1.94 4.73
CA ALA A 101 10.28 -1.73 5.97
C ALA A 101 9.42 -2.94 6.32
N LYS A 102 9.50 -3.40 7.58
CA LYS A 102 8.70 -4.53 8.09
C LYS A 102 8.01 -4.18 9.40
N PHE A 103 6.68 -4.23 9.40
CA PHE A 103 5.86 -3.96 10.58
C PHE A 103 4.96 -5.15 10.91
N SER A 104 5.35 -5.96 11.91
CA SER A 104 4.53 -7.09 12.35
C SER A 104 3.60 -6.76 13.51
N GLY A 105 3.89 -5.71 14.28
CA GLY A 105 3.02 -5.20 15.34
C GLY A 105 2.11 -4.05 14.87
N SER A 106 1.89 -3.06 15.73
CA SER A 106 1.15 -1.83 15.39
C SER A 106 2.12 -0.74 14.94
N ALA A 107 1.90 -0.17 13.76
CA ALA A 107 2.72 0.89 13.21
C ALA A 107 1.85 2.06 12.74
N ARG A 108 2.23 3.27 13.14
CA ARG A 108 1.59 4.53 12.75
C ARG A 108 2.66 5.52 12.29
N VAL A 109 2.50 6.04 11.09
CA VAL A 109 3.23 7.19 10.54
C VAL A 109 2.23 8.32 10.40
N GLY A 110 2.51 9.48 10.99
CA GLY A 110 1.56 10.58 11.07
C GLY A 110 1.42 11.34 9.75
N GLN A 111 2.50 11.38 8.95
CA GLN A 111 2.54 11.99 7.63
C GLN A 111 2.81 10.91 6.56
N ASP A 112 3.64 11.23 5.56
CA ASP A 112 3.96 10.35 4.44
C ASP A 112 4.96 9.26 4.82
N ALA A 113 4.90 8.12 4.11
CA ALA A 113 5.85 7.03 4.22
C ALA A 113 6.48 6.74 2.85
N ASN A 114 7.78 7.04 2.69
CA ASN A 114 8.55 6.83 1.47
C ASN A 114 9.58 5.72 1.68
N ILE A 115 9.39 4.56 1.04
CA ILE A 115 10.21 3.37 1.28
C ILE A 115 10.70 2.84 -0.07
N LEU A 116 12.02 2.85 -0.28
CA LEU A 116 12.61 2.41 -1.55
C LEU A 116 12.55 0.88 -1.71
N GLY A 117 12.77 0.15 -0.62
CA GLY A 117 12.73 -1.30 -0.62
C GLY A 117 11.33 -1.89 -0.41
N PRO A 118 11.24 -3.23 -0.24
CA PRO A 118 9.96 -3.89 -0.01
C PRO A 118 9.30 -3.47 1.31
N VAL A 119 7.98 -3.32 1.30
CA VAL A 119 7.17 -3.05 2.49
C VAL A 119 6.37 -4.28 2.87
N LYS A 120 6.51 -4.76 4.10
CA LYS A 120 5.77 -5.93 4.59
C LYS A 120 5.10 -5.61 5.91
N THR A 121 3.77 -5.64 5.95
CA THR A 121 3.00 -5.47 7.17
C THR A 121 2.14 -6.68 7.46
N SER A 122 2.10 -7.11 8.72
CA SER A 122 1.23 -8.21 9.16
C SER A 122 0.33 -7.85 10.33
N GLY A 123 0.65 -6.79 11.08
CA GLY A 123 -0.21 -6.24 12.12
C GLY A 123 -1.08 -5.08 11.59
N SER A 124 -1.22 -4.03 12.40
CA SER A 124 -1.93 -2.80 12.03
C SER A 124 -0.92 -1.79 11.47
N PHE A 125 -1.15 -1.26 10.28
CA PHE A 125 -0.31 -0.24 9.66
C PHE A 125 -1.16 0.97 9.28
N LYS A 126 -0.87 2.13 9.85
CA LYS A 126 -1.54 3.39 9.53
C LYS A 126 -0.54 4.42 9.01
N VAL A 127 -0.88 5.07 7.90
CA VAL A 127 -0.17 6.23 7.35
C VAL A 127 -1.18 7.38 7.24
N GLY A 128 -0.87 8.53 7.81
CA GLY A 128 -1.74 9.69 7.81
C GLY A 128 -1.69 10.50 6.50
N GLY A 129 -0.58 10.40 5.77
CA GLY A 129 -0.42 10.94 4.43
C GLY A 129 -0.37 9.85 3.36
N ASP A 130 0.53 10.04 2.40
CA ASP A 130 0.73 9.16 1.25
C ASP A 130 1.73 8.04 1.56
N LEU A 131 1.60 6.92 0.84
CA LEU A 131 2.55 5.81 0.89
C LEU A 131 3.21 5.62 -0.47
N THR A 132 4.52 5.81 -0.55
CA THR A 132 5.32 5.54 -1.75
C THR A 132 6.23 4.34 -1.51
N GLY A 133 6.11 3.32 -2.37
CA GLY A 133 6.96 2.14 -2.39
C GLY A 133 7.66 1.96 -3.73
N SER A 134 8.99 2.01 -3.77
CA SER A 134 9.74 1.76 -5.03
C SER A 134 9.91 0.27 -5.35
N SER A 135 9.38 -0.61 -4.49
CA SER A 135 9.39 -2.07 -4.66
C SER A 135 8.05 -2.67 -4.23
N ASP A 136 7.98 -3.98 -4.06
CA ASP A 136 6.76 -4.70 -3.69
C ASP A 136 6.22 -4.30 -2.31
N VAL A 137 4.90 -4.17 -2.22
CA VAL A 137 4.19 -3.86 -0.99
C VAL A 137 3.22 -4.98 -0.63
N LYS A 138 3.34 -5.52 0.58
CA LYS A 138 2.50 -6.60 1.09
C LYS A 138 1.80 -6.22 2.40
N PHE A 139 0.48 -6.15 2.35
CA PHE A 139 -0.41 -5.96 3.51
C PHE A 139 -1.08 -7.27 3.87
N SER A 140 -0.58 -7.95 4.90
CA SER A 140 -1.16 -9.20 5.39
C SER A 140 -2.16 -8.99 6.52
N GLY A 141 -2.01 -7.90 7.29
CA GLY A 141 -2.91 -7.49 8.37
C GLY A 141 -3.89 -6.39 7.96
N SER A 142 -4.11 -5.42 8.84
CA SER A 142 -4.95 -4.25 8.57
C SER A 142 -4.09 -3.06 8.19
N ALA A 143 -4.34 -2.46 7.03
CA ALA A 143 -3.63 -1.30 6.53
C ALA A 143 -4.62 -0.17 6.23
N ARG A 144 -4.32 1.04 6.70
CA ARG A 144 -5.05 2.26 6.41
C ARG A 144 -4.09 3.37 6.00
N ILE A 145 -4.22 3.85 4.78
CA ILE A 145 -3.48 4.98 4.24
C ILE A 145 -4.53 6.06 3.99
N ASP A 146 -4.41 7.20 4.67
CA ASP A 146 -5.39 8.28 4.55
C ASP A 146 -5.21 9.07 3.22
N GLY A 147 -4.00 9.07 2.64
CA GLY A 147 -3.67 9.65 1.34
C GLY A 147 -3.68 8.68 0.16
N GLU A 148 -2.79 8.92 -0.81
CA GLU A 148 -2.51 8.08 -1.98
C GLU A 148 -1.55 6.94 -1.66
N THR A 149 -1.57 5.89 -2.49
CA THR A 149 -0.60 4.80 -2.41
C THR A 149 -0.02 4.55 -3.79
N THR A 150 1.27 4.81 -3.96
CA THR A 150 1.99 4.66 -5.22
C THR A 150 3.07 3.60 -5.06
N VAL A 151 2.97 2.53 -5.85
CA VAL A 151 3.86 1.38 -5.76
C VAL A 151 4.45 1.08 -7.13
N GLN A 152 5.78 1.16 -7.27
CA GLN A 152 6.46 0.78 -8.51
C GLN A 152 6.47 -0.75 -8.69
N GLY A 153 6.48 -1.51 -7.60
CA GLY A 153 6.37 -2.97 -7.63
C GLY A 153 4.93 -3.48 -7.60
N PHE A 154 4.81 -4.72 -7.14
CA PHE A 154 3.54 -5.41 -7.01
C PHE A 154 2.88 -5.12 -5.65
N THR A 155 1.57 -4.86 -5.65
CA THR A 155 0.81 -4.69 -4.40
C THR A 155 -0.01 -5.93 -4.08
N LYS A 156 0.24 -6.53 -2.91
CA LYS A 156 -0.51 -7.69 -2.41
C LYS A 156 -1.19 -7.40 -1.08
N ALA A 157 -2.51 -7.54 -1.03
CA ALA A 157 -3.29 -7.39 0.20
C ALA A 157 -4.06 -8.67 0.55
N SER A 158 -3.69 -9.39 1.61
CA SER A 158 -4.47 -10.54 2.08
C SER A 158 -5.41 -10.22 3.25
N GLY A 159 -5.18 -9.12 3.96
CA GLY A 159 -6.05 -8.63 5.05
C GLY A 159 -6.98 -7.49 4.60
N SER A 160 -7.16 -6.48 5.45
CA SER A 160 -7.95 -5.29 5.10
C SER A 160 -7.02 -4.17 4.63
N LEU A 161 -7.28 -3.60 3.46
CA LEU A 161 -6.57 -2.43 2.93
C LEU A 161 -7.58 -1.30 2.68
N LYS A 162 -7.36 -0.14 3.29
CA LYS A 162 -8.12 1.08 3.03
C LYS A 162 -7.16 2.17 2.55
N VAL A 163 -7.43 2.74 1.39
CA VAL A 163 -6.71 3.89 0.84
C VAL A 163 -7.72 5.02 0.67
N GLY A 164 -7.43 6.19 1.25
CA GLY A 164 -8.35 7.32 1.27
C GLY A 164 -8.52 7.99 -0.09
N LYS A 165 -7.45 8.03 -0.88
CA LYS A 165 -7.43 8.55 -2.25
C LYS A 165 -7.24 7.39 -3.25
N SER A 166 -6.31 7.54 -4.20
CA SER A 166 -6.03 6.55 -5.25
C SER A 166 -4.93 5.56 -4.84
N LEU A 167 -4.98 4.36 -5.42
CA LEU A 167 -3.95 3.33 -5.32
C LEU A 167 -3.42 3.03 -6.72
N GLN A 168 -2.13 3.25 -6.94
CA GLN A 168 -1.42 2.89 -8.17
C GLN A 168 -0.38 1.80 -7.91
N SER A 169 -0.33 0.79 -8.79
CA SER A 169 0.70 -0.26 -8.74
C SER A 169 1.17 -0.64 -10.14
N ASN A 170 2.45 -0.46 -10.47
CA ASN A 170 2.90 -0.69 -11.85
C ASN A 170 2.94 -2.19 -12.18
N GLU A 171 3.43 -3.05 -11.28
CA GLU A 171 3.61 -4.47 -11.58
C GLU A 171 2.38 -5.36 -11.32
N GLY A 172 1.28 -4.78 -10.84
CA GLY A 172 0.04 -5.50 -10.57
C GLY A 172 -0.53 -5.24 -9.19
N PHE A 173 -1.81 -5.54 -9.03
CA PHE A 173 -2.52 -5.51 -7.76
C PHE A 173 -3.27 -6.82 -7.53
N LYS A 174 -3.04 -7.47 -6.38
CA LYS A 174 -3.80 -8.65 -5.99
C LYS A 174 -4.27 -8.58 -4.56
N THR A 175 -5.56 -8.81 -4.38
CA THR A 175 -6.15 -8.97 -3.06
C THR A 175 -6.98 -10.23 -2.91
N SER A 176 -6.84 -10.87 -1.76
CA SER A 176 -7.74 -11.93 -1.30
C SER A 176 -8.54 -11.53 -0.05
N GLY A 177 -8.34 -10.30 0.43
CA GLY A 177 -9.01 -9.75 1.60
C GLY A 177 -10.01 -8.66 1.21
N SER A 178 -10.21 -7.68 2.09
CA SER A 178 -11.13 -6.56 1.82
C SER A 178 -10.36 -5.31 1.42
N VAL A 179 -10.63 -4.76 0.24
CA VAL A 179 -10.03 -3.50 -0.23
C VAL A 179 -11.08 -2.39 -0.33
N GLY A 180 -10.75 -1.21 0.19
CA GLY A 180 -11.50 0.03 -0.02
C GLY A 180 -10.59 1.11 -0.56
N VAL A 181 -10.94 1.71 -1.69
CA VAL A 181 -10.18 2.80 -2.33
C VAL A 181 -11.14 3.97 -2.54
N GLY A 182 -10.83 5.14 -1.96
CA GLY A 182 -11.68 6.33 -2.04
C GLY A 182 -11.58 7.06 -3.39
N GLY A 183 -10.53 6.81 -4.16
CA GLY A 183 -10.34 7.28 -5.54
C GLY A 183 -10.22 6.12 -6.52
N ASN A 184 -9.21 6.19 -7.39
CA ASN A 184 -8.99 5.21 -8.45
C ASN A 184 -8.09 4.05 -7.99
N LEU A 185 -8.33 2.86 -8.54
CA LEU A 185 -7.42 1.71 -8.43
C LEU A 185 -6.78 1.48 -9.81
N LEU A 186 -5.51 1.84 -9.95
CA LEU A 186 -4.78 1.82 -11.21
C LEU A 186 -3.66 0.79 -11.16
N SER A 187 -3.55 -0.03 -12.20
CA SER A 187 -2.38 -0.87 -12.40
C SER A 187 -1.97 -0.91 -13.86
N GLN A 188 -0.66 -0.93 -14.12
CA GLN A 188 -0.16 -1.11 -15.49
C GLN A 188 -0.24 -2.56 -15.94
N LYS A 189 -0.34 -3.51 -14.99
CA LYS A 189 -0.51 -4.96 -15.20
C LYS A 189 -1.83 -5.44 -14.59
N ASP A 190 -1.87 -6.69 -14.14
CA ASP A 190 -3.08 -7.37 -13.69
C ASP A 190 -3.65 -6.82 -12.37
N VAL A 191 -4.98 -6.63 -12.33
CA VAL A 191 -5.76 -6.38 -11.13
C VAL A 191 -6.62 -7.60 -10.82
N THR A 192 -6.31 -8.32 -9.74
CA THR A 192 -7.07 -9.48 -9.28
C THR A 192 -7.65 -9.25 -7.89
N VAL A 193 -8.99 -9.23 -7.79
CA VAL A 193 -9.71 -9.12 -6.52
C VAL A 193 -10.54 -10.38 -6.29
N VAL A 194 -10.13 -11.16 -5.30
CA VAL A 194 -10.85 -12.39 -4.90
C VAL A 194 -11.76 -12.11 -3.69
N GLY A 195 -11.36 -11.24 -2.76
CA GLY A 195 -12.18 -10.91 -1.58
C GLY A 195 -13.24 -9.85 -1.85
N ALA A 196 -13.45 -8.90 -0.95
CA ALA A 196 -14.41 -7.80 -1.15
C ALA A 196 -13.69 -6.55 -1.68
N ALA A 197 -14.32 -5.83 -2.61
CA ALA A 197 -13.79 -4.54 -3.09
C ALA A 197 -14.84 -3.45 -3.11
N ASN A 198 -14.42 -2.25 -2.71
CA ASN A 198 -15.16 -1.02 -2.88
C ASN A 198 -14.21 0.06 -3.39
N VAL A 199 -14.19 0.26 -4.69
CA VAL A 199 -13.43 1.33 -5.37
C VAL A 199 -14.43 2.43 -5.72
N LYS A 200 -14.21 3.64 -5.24
CA LYS A 200 -15.14 4.76 -5.45
C LYS A 200 -14.98 5.42 -6.82
N GLY A 201 -13.77 5.44 -7.36
CA GLY A 201 -13.47 5.92 -8.70
C GLY A 201 -13.35 4.78 -9.71
N ASN A 202 -12.43 4.96 -10.65
CA ASN A 202 -12.16 4.03 -11.75
C ASN A 202 -11.28 2.87 -11.31
N LEU A 203 -11.45 1.72 -11.96
CA LEU A 203 -10.57 0.57 -11.84
C LEU A 203 -9.94 0.29 -13.20
N VAL A 204 -8.61 0.41 -13.29
CA VAL A 204 -7.86 0.24 -14.54
C VAL A 204 -6.76 -0.80 -14.37
N GLY A 205 -6.62 -1.70 -15.34
CA GLY A 205 -5.59 -2.74 -15.37
C GLY A 205 -5.24 -3.20 -16.78
N GLU A 206 -4.25 -4.08 -16.91
CA GLU A 206 -4.04 -4.83 -18.14
C GLU A 206 -5.09 -5.95 -18.26
N ASN A 207 -5.19 -6.79 -17.24
CA ASN A 207 -6.30 -7.72 -17.03
C ASN A 207 -6.99 -7.40 -15.71
N VAL A 208 -8.32 -7.34 -15.72
CA VAL A 208 -9.13 -7.10 -14.52
C VAL A 208 -9.97 -8.34 -14.21
N LEU A 209 -9.70 -8.98 -13.08
CA LEU A 209 -10.46 -10.12 -12.57
C LEU A 209 -11.09 -9.76 -11.21
N LEU A 210 -12.41 -9.62 -11.18
CA LEU A 210 -13.20 -9.43 -9.96
C LEU A 210 -14.03 -10.70 -9.72
N GLY A 211 -13.51 -11.62 -8.92
CA GLY A 211 -14.15 -12.90 -8.66
C GLY A 211 -13.19 -14.04 -8.32
N PHE A 212 -13.76 -15.24 -8.23
CA PHE A 212 -13.02 -16.48 -7.99
C PHE A 212 -12.88 -17.27 -9.30
N ARG A 213 -11.67 -17.80 -9.58
CA ARG A 213 -11.46 -18.95 -10.47
C ARG A 213 -11.41 -20.22 -9.61
N GLY A 214 -12.47 -21.04 -9.65
CA GLY A 214 -12.50 -22.39 -9.05
C GLY A 214 -13.45 -22.59 -7.86
N TRP A 215 -14.10 -23.77 -7.82
CA TRP A 215 -15.08 -24.21 -6.80
C TRP A 215 -14.43 -24.43 -5.41
N ARG A 216 -13.15 -24.82 -5.38
CA ARG A 216 -12.44 -25.33 -4.17
C ARG A 216 -12.22 -24.31 -3.04
N ARG A 217 -12.59 -23.05 -3.21
CA ARG A 217 -12.39 -21.99 -2.19
C ARG A 217 -13.69 -21.45 -1.60
N TRP A 218 -14.83 -22.05 -1.93
CA TRP A 218 -16.15 -21.72 -1.37
C TRP A 218 -16.38 -22.28 0.05
N ILE A 219 -15.64 -23.32 0.44
CA ILE A 219 -15.96 -24.16 1.60
C ILE A 219 -15.73 -23.43 2.96
N ASN A 220 -14.93 -22.36 2.99
CA ASN A 220 -14.62 -21.61 4.23
C ASN A 220 -15.07 -20.14 4.24
N MET A 221 -15.89 -19.68 3.28
CA MET A 221 -16.41 -18.30 3.30
C MET A 221 -17.88 -18.28 3.70
N ARG A 222 -18.16 -17.70 4.87
CA ARG A 222 -19.51 -17.35 5.32
C ARG A 222 -20.20 -16.52 4.22
N PRO A 223 -21.47 -16.82 3.88
CA PRO A 223 -22.22 -16.06 2.89
C PRO A 223 -22.59 -14.70 3.51
N PHE A 224 -21.72 -13.70 3.36
CA PHE A 224 -22.10 -12.33 3.67
C PHE A 224 -23.19 -11.91 2.68
N GLY A 225 -24.41 -11.73 3.19
CA GLY A 225 -25.63 -11.38 2.47
C GLY A 225 -25.62 -9.95 1.92
N GLY A 226 -24.62 -9.59 1.11
CA GLY A 226 -24.58 -8.36 0.33
C GLY A 226 -24.96 -8.61 -1.13
N ARG A 227 -25.73 -7.69 -1.73
CA ARG A 227 -26.19 -7.76 -3.13
C ARG A 227 -25.03 -7.74 -4.16
N HIS A 228 -23.88 -7.14 -3.85
CA HIS A 228 -22.65 -7.18 -4.67
C HIS A 228 -21.40 -7.26 -3.78
N LEU A 229 -20.46 -8.14 -4.13
CA LEU A 229 -19.17 -8.34 -3.43
C LEU A 229 -18.10 -7.32 -3.86
N TYR A 230 -18.24 -6.84 -5.10
CA TYR A 230 -17.34 -5.88 -5.71
C TYR A 230 -18.14 -4.66 -6.17
N LYS A 231 -17.68 -3.47 -5.81
CA LYS A 231 -18.28 -2.20 -6.22
C LYS A 231 -17.21 -1.32 -6.85
N VAL A 232 -17.49 -0.81 -8.04
CA VAL A 232 -16.70 0.19 -8.76
C VAL A 232 -17.63 1.38 -9.03
N GLY A 233 -17.37 2.50 -8.37
CA GLY A 233 -18.19 3.70 -8.45
C GLY A 233 -17.93 4.54 -9.71
N GLY A 234 -16.81 4.33 -10.38
CA GLY A 234 -16.53 4.85 -11.71
C GLY A 234 -16.60 3.77 -12.78
N SER A 235 -15.73 3.89 -13.78
CA SER A 235 -15.61 2.96 -14.90
C SER A 235 -14.57 1.87 -14.63
N LEU A 236 -14.72 0.73 -15.31
CA LEU A 236 -13.80 -0.40 -15.26
C LEU A 236 -13.18 -0.62 -16.63
N PHE A 237 -11.87 -0.42 -16.71
CA PHE A 237 -11.14 -0.50 -17.96
C PHE A 237 -10.02 -1.53 -17.89
N ALA A 238 -9.90 -2.37 -18.91
CA ALA A 238 -8.78 -3.29 -19.07
C ALA A 238 -8.22 -3.25 -20.49
N LYS A 239 -6.90 -3.37 -20.65
CA LYS A 239 -6.29 -3.43 -21.99
C LYS A 239 -6.62 -4.75 -22.69
N ASN A 240 -6.61 -5.85 -21.95
CA ASN A 240 -6.77 -7.20 -22.49
C ASN A 240 -8.11 -7.80 -22.05
N SER A 241 -8.30 -8.09 -20.76
CA SER A 241 -9.52 -8.81 -20.34
C SER A 241 -10.21 -8.20 -19.13
N VAL A 242 -11.53 -8.22 -19.16
CA VAL A 242 -12.42 -7.93 -18.02
C VAL A 242 -13.19 -9.21 -17.68
N ASP A 243 -12.94 -9.84 -16.54
CA ASP A 243 -13.78 -10.93 -15.97
C ASP A 243 -14.35 -10.49 -14.63
N VAL A 244 -15.64 -10.16 -14.61
CA VAL A 244 -16.32 -9.67 -13.40
C VAL A 244 -17.50 -10.55 -13.01
N LYS A 245 -17.61 -10.91 -11.74
CA LYS A 245 -18.72 -11.70 -11.17
C LYS A 245 -19.21 -11.02 -9.91
N ARG A 246 -20.54 -10.93 -9.71
CA ARG A 246 -21.14 -10.27 -8.53
C ARG A 246 -20.63 -8.83 -8.32
N THR A 247 -20.40 -8.12 -9.43
CA THR A 247 -19.78 -6.79 -9.45
C THR A 247 -20.81 -5.75 -9.86
N SER A 248 -20.87 -4.63 -9.17
CA SER A 248 -21.62 -3.44 -9.60
C SER A 248 -20.62 -2.39 -10.09
N VAL A 249 -20.73 -2.00 -11.36
CA VAL A 249 -19.95 -0.93 -11.99
C VAL A 249 -20.93 0.18 -12.33
N ALA A 250 -20.71 1.39 -11.80
CA ALA A 250 -21.61 2.51 -12.05
C ALA A 250 -21.35 3.17 -13.41
N GLY A 251 -20.09 3.24 -13.84
CA GLY A 251 -19.69 3.77 -15.13
C GLY A 251 -19.60 2.71 -16.22
N ASP A 252 -18.73 2.99 -17.20
CA ASP A 252 -18.55 2.15 -18.37
C ASP A 252 -17.64 0.96 -18.08
N VAL A 253 -17.79 -0.11 -18.88
CA VAL A 253 -16.87 -1.25 -18.89
C VAL A 253 -16.22 -1.33 -20.26
N LYS A 254 -14.89 -1.36 -20.32
CA LYS A 254 -14.14 -1.39 -21.58
C LYS A 254 -13.01 -2.41 -21.54
N GLY A 255 -12.89 -3.25 -22.56
CA GLY A 255 -11.82 -4.25 -22.67
C GLY A 255 -11.71 -4.91 -24.03
N TYR A 256 -10.61 -5.61 -24.31
CA TYR A 256 -10.48 -6.38 -25.56
C TYR A 256 -11.42 -7.60 -25.53
N ASP A 257 -11.37 -8.37 -24.45
CA ASP A 257 -12.33 -9.42 -24.11
C ASP A 257 -13.12 -9.06 -22.85
N VAL A 258 -14.45 -9.06 -22.93
CA VAL A 258 -15.32 -8.68 -21.81
C VAL A 258 -16.22 -9.84 -21.41
N TYR A 259 -16.11 -10.25 -20.14
CA TYR A 259 -16.97 -11.24 -19.51
C TYR A 259 -17.72 -10.62 -18.32
N ILE A 260 -19.05 -10.51 -18.47
CA ILE A 260 -19.96 -10.08 -17.42
C ILE A 260 -20.67 -11.30 -16.83
N GLY A 261 -20.19 -11.71 -15.66
CA GLY A 261 -20.66 -12.88 -14.92
C GLY A 261 -21.97 -12.68 -14.18
N ARG A 262 -22.35 -13.71 -13.42
CA ARG A 262 -23.64 -13.75 -12.71
C ARG A 262 -23.75 -12.65 -11.64
N ARG A 263 -24.95 -12.07 -11.51
CA ARG A 263 -25.28 -11.01 -10.53
C ARG A 263 -24.38 -9.77 -10.64
N SER A 264 -23.86 -9.52 -11.84
CA SER A 264 -23.15 -8.28 -12.13
C SER A 264 -24.11 -7.25 -12.72
N GLU A 265 -23.84 -5.98 -12.47
CA GLU A 265 -24.62 -4.84 -12.95
C GLU A 265 -23.67 -3.80 -13.50
N VAL A 266 -23.95 -3.30 -14.72
CA VAL A 266 -23.20 -2.25 -15.38
C VAL A 266 -24.15 -1.10 -15.65
N GLY A 267 -23.89 0.04 -15.02
CA GLY A 267 -24.68 1.27 -15.13
C GLY A 267 -24.37 2.07 -16.38
N GLY A 268 -23.14 2.01 -16.90
CA GLY A 268 -22.72 2.63 -18.15
C GLY A 268 -22.80 1.69 -19.35
N LYS A 269 -22.09 2.05 -20.42
CA LYS A 269 -21.99 1.27 -21.65
C LYS A 269 -20.89 0.22 -21.53
N ILE A 270 -21.06 -0.87 -22.27
CA ILE A 270 -20.03 -1.89 -22.43
C ILE A 270 -19.38 -1.72 -23.79
N TYR A 271 -18.06 -1.64 -23.81
CA TYR A 271 -17.23 -1.54 -24.99
C TYR A 271 -16.31 -2.76 -25.08
N TYR A 272 -16.33 -3.48 -26.19
CA TYR A 272 -15.50 -4.67 -26.39
C TYR A 272 -14.91 -4.71 -27.80
N VAL A 273 -13.77 -5.39 -27.99
CA VAL A 273 -13.12 -5.51 -29.30
C VAL A 273 -13.34 -6.89 -29.92
N ASN A 274 -12.93 -7.95 -29.22
CA ASN A 274 -12.89 -9.30 -29.76
C ASN A 274 -14.09 -10.14 -29.31
N SER A 275 -14.27 -10.31 -28.00
CA SER A 275 -15.35 -11.15 -27.48
C SER A 275 -16.11 -10.52 -26.33
N LEU A 276 -17.43 -10.71 -26.36
CA LEU A 276 -18.33 -10.35 -25.28
C LEU A 276 -19.10 -11.59 -24.82
N ARG A 277 -19.11 -11.82 -23.51
CA ARG A 277 -19.90 -12.87 -22.87
C ARG A 277 -20.65 -12.32 -21.67
N VAL A 278 -21.97 -12.23 -21.79
CA VAL A 278 -22.84 -11.75 -20.72
C VAL A 278 -23.71 -12.90 -20.22
N LYS A 279 -23.72 -13.15 -18.91
CA LYS A 279 -24.63 -14.15 -18.32
C LYS A 279 -26.05 -13.57 -18.18
N ARG A 280 -27.08 -14.38 -18.42
CA ARG A 280 -28.52 -14.00 -18.33
C ARG A 280 -28.92 -13.25 -17.05
N SER A 281 -28.24 -13.50 -15.93
CA SER A 281 -28.50 -12.84 -14.65
C SER A 281 -27.80 -11.49 -14.46
N ALA A 282 -27.03 -11.02 -15.44
CA ALA A 282 -26.38 -9.72 -15.41
C ALA A 282 -27.37 -8.64 -15.88
N LYS A 283 -27.26 -7.45 -15.31
CA LYS A 283 -28.10 -6.30 -15.66
C LYS A 283 -27.25 -5.26 -16.37
N LEU A 284 -27.70 -4.85 -17.56
CA LEU A 284 -27.06 -3.85 -18.39
C LEU A 284 -28.06 -2.72 -18.63
N THR A 285 -27.60 -1.48 -18.61
CA THR A 285 -28.45 -0.30 -18.90
C THR A 285 -28.59 0.00 -20.38
N GLY A 286 -27.65 -0.45 -21.21
CA GLY A 286 -27.67 -0.26 -22.65
C GLY A 286 -27.08 -1.43 -23.42
N GLU A 287 -27.23 -1.38 -24.75
CA GLU A 287 -26.64 -2.38 -25.64
C GLU A 287 -25.11 -2.28 -25.66
N PRO A 288 -24.39 -3.40 -25.57
CA PRO A 288 -22.94 -3.43 -25.72
C PRO A 288 -22.50 -2.98 -27.12
N ILE A 289 -21.42 -2.21 -27.18
CA ILE A 289 -20.88 -1.63 -28.41
C ILE A 289 -19.56 -2.33 -28.73
N GLN A 290 -19.47 -2.89 -29.92
CA GLN A 290 -18.20 -3.39 -30.43
C GLN A 290 -17.38 -2.22 -30.99
N ILE A 291 -16.12 -2.13 -30.60
CA ILE A 291 -15.19 -1.07 -30.99
C ILE A 291 -13.92 -1.64 -31.62
N ASN A 292 -13.18 -0.80 -32.33
CA ASN A 292 -11.88 -1.19 -32.88
C ASN A 292 -10.78 -1.15 -31.81
N ALA A 293 -9.68 -1.88 -32.03
CA ALA A 293 -8.55 -1.92 -31.10
C ALA A 293 -7.90 -0.54 -30.87
N GLU A 294 -7.97 0.36 -31.85
CA GLU A 294 -7.44 1.73 -31.74
C GLU A 294 -8.24 2.60 -30.76
N GLU A 295 -9.55 2.37 -30.69
CA GLU A 295 -10.45 3.04 -29.75
C GLU A 295 -10.29 2.50 -28.33
N LEU A 296 -9.62 1.35 -28.13
CA LEU A 296 -9.43 0.72 -26.83
C LEU A 296 -8.37 1.40 -25.95
N LYS A 297 -7.53 2.28 -26.51
CA LYS A 297 -6.41 2.92 -25.78
C LYS A 297 -6.89 3.52 -24.43
N LEU A 298 -6.19 3.14 -23.36
CA LEU A 298 -6.46 3.45 -21.94
C LEU A 298 -5.40 4.37 -21.35
#